data_AF-A0A1V5BWV5-F1
#
_entry.id   AF-A0A1V5BWV5-F1
#
_cell.length_a   1.000
_cell.length_b   1.000
_cell.length_c   1.000
_cell.angle_alpha   90.00
_cell.angle_beta   90.00
_cell.angle_gamma   90.00
#
_symmetry.space_group_name_H-M   'P 1'
#
loop_
_entity.id
_entity.type
_entity.pdbx_description
1 polymer ?
#
loop_
_entity_poly.entity_id
_entity_poly.type
_entity_poly.pdbx_seq_one_letter_code
_entity_poly.pdbx_strand_id
1 'polypeptide(L)'
;MVEEALELSAIHPNIVIKVPMTAEGLKATSILAEKGVRTNVTLIFSANQALLAARAGAAFVSPFVGRLDDISQDGIELICDIVDIFDRYALATEIIAASIRHPVHVTAAAKAGSHIATVPYKVIMQMLKHPLTDAGIKKFLEDWETVKNK
;
A
#
# COMPACT_ATOMS: atom_id res chain seq x y z
N MET A 1 -20.68 -12.09 0.28
CA MET A 1 -19.42 -11.71 -0.42
C MET A 1 -19.64 -11.33 -1.88
N VAL A 2 -19.94 -12.25 -2.81
CA VAL A 2 -20.05 -11.90 -4.25
C VAL A 2 -21.25 -10.98 -4.52
N GLU A 3 -22.41 -11.26 -3.93
CA GLU A 3 -23.61 -10.44 -4.08
C GLU A 3 -23.38 -9.00 -3.58
N GLU A 4 -22.95 -8.83 -2.33
CA GLU A 4 -22.55 -7.54 -1.74
C GLU A 4 -21.51 -6.80 -2.59
N ALA A 5 -20.52 -7.53 -3.12
CA ALA A 5 -19.46 -6.94 -3.94
C ALA A 5 -20.01 -6.37 -5.26
N LEU A 6 -20.97 -7.04 -5.89
CA LEU A 6 -21.61 -6.56 -7.11
C LEU A 6 -22.43 -5.30 -6.84
N GLU A 7 -23.24 -5.30 -5.78
CA GLU A 7 -24.01 -4.13 -5.36
C GLU A 7 -23.10 -2.92 -5.08
N LEU A 8 -22.03 -3.12 -4.31
CA LEU A 8 -21.08 -2.06 -3.98
C LEU A 8 -20.34 -1.55 -5.23
N SER A 9 -19.92 -2.46 -6.12
CA SER A 9 -19.20 -2.08 -7.34
C SER A 9 -20.04 -1.24 -8.31
N ALA A 10 -21.36 -1.39 -8.26
CA ALA A 10 -22.29 -0.63 -9.10
C ALA A 10 -22.43 0.84 -8.67
N ILE A 11 -22.02 1.19 -7.44
CA ILE A 11 -22.15 2.57 -6.93
C ILE A 11 -21.26 3.54 -7.71
N HIS A 12 -20.02 3.15 -8.06
CA HIS A 12 -19.09 4.02 -8.78
C HIS A 12 -17.92 3.21 -9.41
N PRO A 13 -17.45 3.54 -10.64
CA PRO A 13 -16.38 2.80 -11.33
C PRO A 13 -15.03 2.75 -10.60
N ASN A 14 -14.79 3.69 -9.67
CA ASN A 14 -13.56 3.75 -8.88
C ASN A 14 -13.55 2.80 -7.67
N ILE A 15 -14.67 2.14 -7.37
CA ILE A 15 -14.74 1.23 -6.22
C ILE A 15 -13.91 -0.02 -6.48
N VAL A 16 -13.17 -0.43 -5.45
CA VAL A 16 -12.41 -1.67 -5.40
C VAL A 16 -12.88 -2.45 -4.19
N ILE A 17 -13.33 -3.68 -4.41
CA ILE A 17 -13.93 -4.51 -3.36
C ILE A 17 -12.83 -5.11 -2.50
N LYS A 18 -12.85 -4.80 -1.20
CA LYS A 18 -11.89 -5.35 -0.25
C LYS A 18 -12.35 -6.74 0.22
N VAL A 19 -11.51 -7.75 0.00
CA VAL A 19 -11.82 -9.15 0.31
C VAL A 19 -10.77 -9.70 1.29
N PRO A 20 -11.13 -10.30 2.43
CA PRO A 20 -10.14 -10.89 3.33
C PRO A 20 -9.49 -12.14 2.73
N MET A 21 -8.21 -12.36 3.06
CA MET A 21 -7.47 -13.59 2.72
C MET A 21 -8.05 -14.81 3.44
N THR A 22 -8.98 -15.50 2.79
CA THR A 22 -9.57 -16.79 3.21
C THR A 22 -9.86 -17.65 1.98
N ALA A 23 -10.15 -18.95 2.16
CA ALA A 23 -10.52 -19.82 1.03
C ALA A 23 -11.76 -19.30 0.28
N GLU A 24 -12.82 -18.93 0.98
CA GLU A 24 -14.02 -18.33 0.37
C GLU A 24 -13.73 -16.94 -0.23
N GLY A 25 -12.83 -16.16 0.38
CA GLY A 25 -12.37 -14.88 -0.16
C GLY A 25 -11.65 -15.03 -1.50
N LEU A 26 -10.79 -16.05 -1.64
CA LEU A 26 -10.12 -16.36 -2.91
C LEU A 26 -11.12 -16.82 -3.97
N LYS A 27 -12.09 -17.67 -3.60
CA LYS A 27 -13.19 -18.08 -4.49
C LYS A 27 -14.01 -16.87 -4.97
N ALA A 28 -14.38 -15.97 -4.06
CA ALA A 28 -15.06 -14.74 -4.41
C ALA A 28 -14.20 -13.85 -5.32
N THR A 29 -12.90 -13.75 -5.05
CA THR A 29 -11.95 -12.97 -5.86
C THR A 29 -11.92 -13.47 -7.30
N SER A 30 -11.85 -14.79 -7.51
CA SER A 30 -11.89 -15.40 -8.85
C SER A 30 -13.18 -15.07 -9.60
N ILE A 31 -14.33 -15.24 -8.94
CA ILE A 31 -15.65 -14.95 -9.55
C ILE A 31 -15.79 -13.46 -9.89
N LEU A 32 -15.28 -12.57 -9.05
CA LEU A 32 -15.34 -11.13 -9.27
C LEU A 32 -14.39 -10.68 -10.39
N ALA A 33 -13.21 -11.28 -10.48
CA ALA A 33 -12.25 -11.03 -11.56
C ALA A 33 -12.83 -11.40 -12.94
N GLU A 34 -13.48 -12.56 -13.05
CA GLU A 34 -14.20 -12.98 -14.28
C GLU A 34 -15.30 -11.99 -14.70
N LYS A 35 -15.89 -11.28 -13.73
CA LYS A 35 -16.90 -10.24 -13.95
C LYS A 35 -16.32 -8.84 -14.17
N GLY A 36 -15.00 -8.69 -14.20
CA GLY A 36 -14.32 -7.41 -14.35
C GLY A 36 -14.37 -6.50 -13.11
N VAL A 37 -14.76 -7.03 -11.95
CA VAL A 37 -14.81 -6.28 -10.69
C VAL A 37 -13.45 -6.33 -10.02
N ARG A 38 -12.84 -5.15 -9.82
CA ARG A 38 -11.53 -5.03 -9.18
C ARG A 38 -11.63 -5.35 -7.68
N THR A 39 -10.71 -6.19 -7.21
CA THR A 39 -10.62 -6.60 -5.81
C THR A 39 -9.27 -6.22 -5.19
N ASN A 40 -9.31 -5.90 -3.91
CA ASN A 40 -8.13 -5.75 -3.06
C ASN A 40 -8.17 -6.83 -1.98
N VAL A 41 -7.30 -7.83 -2.10
CA VAL A 41 -7.21 -8.89 -1.10
C VAL A 41 -6.39 -8.42 0.10
N THR A 42 -7.02 -8.35 1.27
CA THR A 42 -6.48 -7.76 2.50
C THR A 42 -6.16 -8.81 3.56
N LEU A 43 -5.50 -8.42 4.65
CA LEU A 43 -5.07 -9.31 5.74
C LEU A 43 -4.05 -10.36 5.25
N ILE A 44 -3.11 -9.92 4.41
CA ILE A 44 -2.01 -10.75 3.94
C ILE A 44 -0.82 -10.59 4.88
N PHE A 45 -0.26 -11.72 5.30
CA PHE A 45 0.85 -11.83 6.25
C PHE A 45 1.95 -12.79 5.76
N SER A 46 1.83 -13.33 4.53
CA SER A 46 2.88 -14.15 3.92
C SER A 46 2.89 -14.04 2.40
N ALA A 47 4.04 -14.32 1.78
CA ALA A 47 4.20 -14.28 0.34
C ALA A 47 3.30 -15.30 -0.38
N ASN A 48 3.09 -16.48 0.21
CA ASN A 48 2.16 -17.49 -0.31
C ASN A 48 0.72 -16.97 -0.39
N GLN A 49 0.27 -16.22 0.62
CA GLN A 49 -1.04 -15.60 0.60
C GLN A 49 -1.15 -14.56 -0.54
N ALA A 50 -0.14 -13.71 -0.71
CA ALA A 50 -0.11 -12.75 -1.82
C ALA A 50 -0.15 -13.44 -3.20
N LEU A 51 0.64 -14.51 -3.37
CA LEU A 51 0.66 -15.30 -4.59
C LEU A 51 -0.69 -15.93 -4.88
N LEU A 52 -1.35 -16.53 -3.89
CA LEU A 52 -2.69 -17.11 -4.06
C LEU A 52 -3.73 -16.06 -4.45
N ALA A 53 -3.69 -14.87 -3.83
CA ALA A 53 -4.58 -13.76 -4.20
C ALA A 53 -4.36 -13.29 -5.64
N ALA A 54 -3.10 -13.10 -6.04
CA ALA A 54 -2.77 -12.70 -7.41
C ALA A 54 -3.23 -13.76 -8.43
N ARG A 55 -3.02 -15.05 -8.14
CA ARG A 55 -3.48 -16.16 -8.99
C ARG A 55 -5.01 -16.29 -9.06
N ALA A 56 -5.72 -15.83 -8.02
CA ALA A 56 -7.17 -15.72 -8.04
C ALA A 56 -7.68 -14.50 -8.84
N GLY A 57 -6.80 -13.67 -9.42
CA GLY A 57 -7.18 -12.51 -10.21
C GLY A 57 -7.39 -11.23 -9.41
N ALA A 58 -6.79 -11.12 -8.22
CA ALA A 58 -6.82 -9.87 -7.46
C ALA A 58 -6.20 -8.72 -8.25
N ALA A 59 -6.84 -7.55 -8.24
CA ALA A 59 -6.23 -6.33 -8.78
C ALA A 59 -5.14 -5.82 -7.82
N PHE A 60 -5.36 -5.97 -6.51
CA PHE A 60 -4.43 -5.55 -5.48
C PHE A 60 -4.27 -6.60 -4.37
N VAL A 61 -3.10 -6.63 -3.77
CA VAL A 61 -2.83 -7.32 -2.50
C VAL A 61 -2.38 -6.33 -1.43
N SER A 62 -2.91 -6.46 -0.21
CA SER A 62 -2.54 -5.61 0.93
C SER A 62 -1.83 -6.41 2.04
N PRO A 63 -0.50 -6.59 1.97
CA PRO A 63 0.32 -7.06 3.08
C PRO A 63 0.38 -6.04 4.23
N PHE A 64 0.23 -6.51 5.48
CA PHE A 64 0.12 -5.64 6.67
C PHE A 64 1.45 -5.53 7.41
N VAL A 65 2.33 -4.66 6.92
CA VAL A 65 3.69 -4.40 7.44
C VAL A 65 3.68 -4.18 8.95
N GLY A 66 3.02 -3.11 9.41
CA GLY A 66 3.06 -2.73 10.81
C GLY A 66 2.29 -3.62 11.77
N ARG A 67 1.69 -4.74 11.33
CA ARG A 67 1.18 -5.78 12.24
C ARG A 67 2.16 -6.93 12.40
N LEU A 68 3.05 -7.13 11.43
CA LEU A 68 4.18 -8.05 11.55
C LEU A 68 5.21 -7.48 12.53
N ASP A 69 5.48 -6.18 12.46
CA ASP A 69 6.40 -5.52 13.40
C ASP A 69 5.92 -5.64 14.85
N ASP A 70 4.60 -5.55 15.08
CA ASP A 70 3.99 -5.70 16.41
C ASP A 70 4.28 -7.08 17.04
N ILE A 71 4.59 -8.09 16.22
CA ILE A 71 4.97 -9.45 16.64
C ILE A 71 6.45 -9.75 16.38
N SER A 72 7.29 -8.72 16.26
CA SER A 72 8.75 -8.82 16.08
C SER A 72 9.19 -9.54 14.80
N GLN A 73 8.41 -9.43 13.73
CA GLN A 73 8.80 -9.83 12.38
C GLN A 73 8.99 -8.58 11.52
N ASP A 74 10.00 -8.56 10.64
CA ASP A 74 10.20 -7.43 9.74
C ASP A 74 9.12 -7.45 8.64
N GLY A 75 8.16 -6.53 8.73
CA GLY A 75 7.09 -6.42 7.74
C GLY A 75 7.55 -5.97 6.36
N ILE A 76 8.73 -5.33 6.24
CA ILE A 76 9.30 -4.89 4.96
C ILE A 76 9.91 -6.07 4.20
N GLU A 77 10.51 -7.05 4.89
CA GLU A 77 11.00 -8.28 4.22
C GLU A 77 9.87 -8.97 3.45
N LEU A 78 8.66 -9.03 4.01
CA LEU A 78 7.50 -9.55 3.29
C LEU A 78 7.19 -8.77 2.01
N ILE A 79 7.39 -7.45 1.99
CA ILE A 79 7.19 -6.65 0.76
C ILE A 79 8.22 -7.04 -0.28
N CYS A 80 9.50 -7.16 0.09
CA CYS A 80 10.57 -7.60 -0.82
C CYS A 80 10.25 -8.96 -1.44
N ASP A 81 9.88 -9.95 -0.61
CA ASP A 81 9.54 -11.29 -1.09
C ASP A 81 8.39 -11.27 -2.11
N ILE A 82 7.33 -10.48 -1.83
CA ILE A 82 6.18 -10.38 -2.73
C ILE A 82 6.57 -9.70 -4.04
N VAL A 83 7.36 -8.62 -3.99
CA VAL A 83 7.84 -7.91 -5.18
C VAL A 83 8.67 -8.85 -6.06
N ASP A 84 9.66 -9.54 -5.48
CA ASP A 84 10.52 -10.48 -6.20
C ASP A 84 9.70 -11.57 -6.91
N ILE A 85 8.70 -12.14 -6.22
CA ILE A 85 7.81 -13.15 -6.80
C ILE A 85 6.97 -12.56 -7.92
N PHE A 86 6.36 -11.39 -7.71
CA PHE A 86 5.45 -10.78 -8.67
C PHE A 86 6.19 -10.40 -9.95
N ASP A 87 7.37 -9.80 -9.82
CA ASP A 87 8.24 -9.45 -10.94
C ASP A 87 8.70 -10.70 -11.70
N ARG A 88 9.11 -11.75 -10.98
CA ARG A 88 9.59 -13.00 -11.59
C ARG A 88 8.55 -13.66 -12.48
N TYR A 89 7.27 -13.59 -12.10
CA TYR A 89 6.16 -14.17 -12.85
C TYR A 89 5.39 -13.16 -13.70
N ALA A 90 5.86 -11.90 -13.76
CA ALA A 90 5.18 -10.79 -14.42
C ALA A 90 3.68 -10.69 -14.05
N LEU A 91 3.39 -10.78 -12.75
CA LEU A 91 2.02 -10.69 -12.25
C LEU A 91 1.52 -9.25 -12.34
N ALA A 92 0.33 -9.06 -12.92
CA ALA A 92 -0.27 -7.73 -13.07
C ALA A 92 -0.88 -7.17 -11.77
N THR A 93 -1.00 -7.99 -10.73
CA THR A 93 -1.54 -7.58 -9.42
C THR A 93 -0.61 -6.57 -8.75
N GLU A 94 -1.15 -5.44 -8.32
CA GLU A 94 -0.36 -4.42 -7.63
C GLU A 94 -0.27 -4.67 -6.12
N ILE A 95 0.86 -4.28 -5.55
CA ILE A 95 1.17 -4.47 -4.12
C ILE A 95 0.88 -3.17 -3.38
N ILE A 96 -0.04 -3.23 -2.42
CA ILE A 96 -0.35 -2.12 -1.50
C ILE A 96 0.32 -2.39 -0.15
N ALA A 97 1.46 -1.77 0.12
CA ALA A 97 2.01 -1.74 1.48
C ALA A 97 1.01 -1.09 2.43
N ALA A 98 0.39 -1.91 3.30
CA ALA A 98 -0.67 -1.51 4.20
C ALA A 98 -0.22 -1.63 5.65
N SER A 99 -1.06 -1.15 6.57
CA SER A 99 -0.72 -1.08 8.00
C SER A 99 0.57 -0.26 8.26
N ILE A 100 0.79 0.81 7.49
CA ILE A 100 1.89 1.76 7.66
C ILE A 100 1.74 2.51 8.99
N ARG A 101 2.81 2.57 9.78
CA ARG A 101 2.81 3.20 11.12
C ARG A 101 3.60 4.50 11.20
N HIS A 102 4.64 4.66 10.38
CA HIS A 102 5.55 5.80 10.44
C HIS A 102 6.25 6.04 9.10
N PRO A 103 6.88 7.23 8.89
CA PRO A 103 7.51 7.59 7.61
C PRO A 103 8.54 6.59 7.11
N VAL A 104 9.28 5.92 8.02
CA VAL A 104 10.28 4.92 7.63
C VAL A 104 9.65 3.74 6.87
N HIS A 105 8.43 3.29 7.21
CA HIS A 105 7.77 2.23 6.43
C HIS A 105 7.46 2.70 5.02
N VAL A 106 7.09 3.96 4.82
CA VAL A 106 6.77 4.50 3.49
C VAL A 106 8.03 4.48 2.63
N THR A 107 9.15 5.00 3.15
CA THR A 107 10.43 4.98 2.45
C THR A 107 10.92 3.56 2.19
N ALA A 108 10.79 2.66 3.17
CA ALA A 108 11.24 1.27 3.04
C ALA A 108 10.39 0.48 2.04
N ALA A 109 9.07 0.63 2.07
CA ALA A 109 8.18 0.00 1.08
C ALA A 109 8.43 0.52 -0.35
N ALA A 110 8.70 1.82 -0.50
CA ALA A 110 9.07 2.40 -1.79
C ALA A 110 10.40 1.83 -2.31
N LYS A 111 11.42 1.70 -1.44
CA LYS A 111 12.69 1.06 -1.78
C LYS A 111 12.56 -0.42 -2.12
N ALA A 112 11.64 -1.12 -1.45
CA ALA A 112 11.35 -2.52 -1.69
C ALA A 112 10.62 -2.77 -3.01
N GLY A 113 10.14 -1.73 -3.71
CA GLY A 113 9.42 -1.87 -4.98
C GLY A 113 7.91 -2.02 -4.84
N SER A 114 7.33 -1.69 -3.69
CA SER A 114 5.87 -1.68 -3.55
C SER A 114 5.23 -0.66 -4.50
N HIS A 115 4.22 -1.10 -5.24
CA HIS A 115 3.49 -0.27 -6.21
C HIS A 115 2.75 0.89 -5.52
N ILE A 116 2.16 0.65 -4.35
CA ILE A 116 1.29 1.59 -3.64
C ILE A 116 1.56 1.50 -2.13
N ALA A 117 1.48 2.61 -1.41
CA ALA A 117 1.38 2.61 0.04
C ALA A 117 0.07 3.27 0.49
N THR A 118 -0.68 2.63 1.38
CA THR A 118 -1.82 3.26 2.06
C THR A 118 -1.39 3.79 3.42
N VAL A 119 -1.40 5.11 3.57
CA VAL A 119 -0.69 5.82 4.64
C VAL A 119 -1.69 6.64 5.48
N PRO A 120 -1.69 6.53 6.82
CA PRO A 120 -2.50 7.39 7.66
C PRO A 120 -2.13 8.87 7.50
N TYR A 121 -3.12 9.77 7.54
CA TYR A 121 -2.91 11.22 7.36
C TYR A 121 -1.80 11.79 8.27
N LYS A 122 -1.74 11.36 9.53
CA LYS A 122 -0.68 11.77 10.47
C LYS A 122 0.72 11.48 9.93
N VAL A 123 0.92 10.31 9.34
CA VAL A 123 2.23 9.89 8.78
C VAL A 123 2.56 10.73 7.54
N ILE A 124 1.58 11.01 6.69
CA ILE A 124 1.76 11.92 5.53
C ILE A 124 2.26 13.29 6.02
N MET A 125 1.63 13.85 7.05
CA MET A 125 2.06 15.14 7.60
C MET A 125 3.45 15.11 8.22
N GLN A 126 3.86 13.98 8.81
CA GLN A 126 5.21 13.79 9.32
C GLN A 126 6.26 13.75 8.20
N MET A 127 5.94 13.16 7.04
CA MET A 127 6.86 13.07 5.89
C MET A 127 7.24 14.44 5.30
N LEU A 128 6.40 15.47 5.51
CA LEU A 128 6.70 16.84 5.07
C LEU A 128 7.70 17.58 5.97
N LYS A 129 8.05 17.02 7.14
CA LYS A 129 8.84 17.70 8.16
C LYS A 129 10.29 17.27 8.12
N HIS A 130 11.20 18.25 8.10
CA HIS A 130 12.62 18.02 8.32
C HIS A 130 13.27 19.28 8.92
N PRO A 131 14.05 19.17 10.02
CA PRO A 131 14.56 20.34 10.73
C PRO A 131 15.47 21.21 9.87
N LEU A 132 16.23 20.61 8.94
CA LEU A 132 17.06 21.39 8.00
C LEU A 132 16.23 22.12 6.93
N THR A 133 15.05 21.60 6.58
CA THR A 133 14.14 22.30 5.66
C THR A 133 13.62 23.56 6.32
N ASP A 134 13.14 23.44 7.57
CA ASP A 134 12.65 24.59 8.34
C ASP A 134 13.78 25.62 8.57
N ALA A 135 14.98 25.17 8.94
CA ALA A 135 16.15 26.04 9.11
C ALA A 135 16.55 26.74 7.81
N GLY A 136 16.54 26.03 6.68
CA GLY A 136 16.84 26.58 5.36
C GLY A 136 15.83 27.65 4.93
N ILE A 137 14.53 27.39 5.09
CA ILE A 137 13.46 28.36 4.81
C ILE A 137 13.65 29.62 5.66
N LYS A 138 13.92 29.45 6.97
CA LYS A 138 14.17 30.58 7.87
C LYS A 138 15.36 31.42 7.38
N LYS A 139 16.47 30.77 7.03
CA LYS A 139 17.68 31.46 6.55
C LYS A 139 17.43 32.21 5.24
N PHE A 140 16.70 31.62 4.29
CA PHE A 140 16.32 32.29 3.06
C PHE A 140 15.47 33.54 3.29
N LEU A 141 14.52 33.49 4.23
CA LEU A 141 13.71 34.65 4.58
C LEU A 141 14.54 35.75 5.25
N GLU A 142 15.44 35.40 6.16
CA GLU A 142 16.37 36.36 6.79
C GLU A 142 17.25 37.07 5.75
N ASP A 143 17.84 36.31 4.83
CA ASP A 143 18.70 36.86 3.78
C ASP A 143 17.90 37.77 2.83
N TRP A 144 16.64 37.42 2.51
CA TRP A 144 15.78 38.23 1.66
C TRP A 144 15.44 39.61 2.25
N GLU A 145 15.23 39.69 3.56
CA GLU A 145 14.98 40.97 4.23
C GLU A 145 16.20 41.91 4.17
N THR A 146 17.42 41.38 4.04
CA THR A 146 18.62 42.23 3.88
C THR A 146 18.71 42.90 2.51
N VAL A 147 18.04 42.35 1.48
CA VAL A 147 18.04 42.87 0.11
C VAL A 147 17.07 44.03 -0.06
N LYS A 148 15.93 44.04 0.66
CA LYS A 148 14.91 45.10 0.56
C LYS A 148 15.38 46.48 1.02
N ASN A 149 16.48 46.55 1.78
CA ASN A 149 17.05 47.78 2.32
C ASN A 149 18.21 48.34 1.47
N LYS A 150 18.35 47.88 0.22
CA LYS A 150 19.22 48.45 -0.81
C LYS A 150 18.40 48.90 -2.01
#